data_AF-A0A023G9Y1-F1
#
_entry.id   AF-A0A023G9Y1-F1
#
_cell.length_a   1.000
_cell.length_b   1.000
_cell.length_c   1.000
_cell.angle_alpha   90.00
_cell.angle_beta   90.00
_cell.angle_gamma   90.00
#
_symmetry.space_group_name_H-M   'P 1'
#
loop_
_entity.id
_entity.type
_entity.pdbx_description
1 polymer ?
#
loop_
_entity_poly.entity_id
_entity_poly.type
_entity_poly.pdbx_seq_one_letter_code
_entity_poly.pdbx_strand_id
1 'polypeptide(L)'
;MEGASSGMPMECTVDKVEQQVCQLTSMPPKKMPRIDLIELARQIETADEFIKANVSNKLTVIAEQVQFLQKQAHRILEEAQLNSRLHHAACNFKKVPGSTYYLYRRQSGQEYFSMIKPEEWGVQCPHEFLGGYRLESDQTWTPAEAIEKKNRQMEALSRIAQFSCWKQEPMAITDAFMQE
;
A
#
# COMPACT_ATOMS: atom_id res chain seq x y z
N MET A 1 -54.54 17.25 -54.54
CA MET A 1 -53.89 18.55 -54.80
C MET A 1 -54.01 19.34 -53.51
N GLU A 2 -52.98 19.70 -52.76
CA GLU A 2 -51.54 19.49 -52.77
C GLU A 2 -51.12 19.58 -51.30
N GLY A 3 -50.07 18.84 -50.91
CA GLY A 3 -49.50 18.98 -49.58
C GLY A 3 -48.73 20.29 -49.45
N ALA A 4 -48.83 20.94 -48.29
CA ALA A 4 -47.91 22.00 -47.89
C ALA A 4 -47.36 21.66 -46.50
N SER A 5 -46.18 21.05 -46.52
CA SER A 5 -45.30 20.86 -45.37
C SER A 5 -44.75 22.23 -44.94
N SER A 6 -45.21 22.75 -43.80
CA SER A 6 -44.59 23.91 -43.15
C SER A 6 -43.62 23.37 -42.08
N GLY A 7 -42.38 23.13 -42.49
CA GLY A 7 -41.28 22.87 -41.57
C GLY A 7 -40.92 24.18 -40.87
N MET A 8 -40.97 24.18 -39.54
CA MET A 8 -40.37 25.26 -38.75
C MET A 8 -38.85 25.18 -38.89
N PRO A 9 -38.14 26.30 -39.12
CA PRO A 9 -36.69 26.28 -39.15
C PRO A 9 -36.17 25.95 -37.74
N MET A 10 -35.30 24.94 -37.66
CA MET A 10 -34.47 24.71 -36.48
C MET A 10 -33.59 25.94 -36.27
N GLU A 11 -33.85 26.71 -35.21
CA GLU A 11 -32.83 27.58 -34.65
C GLU A 11 -31.71 26.68 -34.14
N CYS A 12 -30.64 26.61 -34.92
CA CYS A 12 -29.38 26.09 -34.44
C CYS A 12 -28.88 27.13 -33.44
N THR A 13 -29.07 26.86 -32.14
CA THR A 13 -28.46 27.66 -31.08
C THR A 13 -26.96 27.48 -31.21
N VAL A 14 -26.35 28.37 -31.98
CA VAL A 14 -24.90 28.49 -32.12
C VAL A 14 -24.35 28.71 -30.72
N ASP A 15 -23.59 27.74 -30.22
CA ASP A 15 -23.00 27.77 -28.90
C ASP A 15 -22.24 29.08 -28.70
N LYS A 16 -22.30 29.63 -27.49
CA LYS A 16 -21.70 30.92 -27.09
C LYS A 16 -20.21 31.02 -27.44
N VAL A 17 -19.56 29.87 -27.67
CA VAL A 17 -18.17 29.71 -28.10
C VAL A 17 -17.98 30.09 -29.58
N GLU A 18 -18.89 29.74 -30.50
CA GLU A 18 -18.77 30.05 -31.93
C GLU A 18 -19.00 31.53 -32.23
N GLN A 19 -19.89 32.20 -31.48
CA GLN A 19 -20.05 33.66 -31.56
C GLN A 19 -18.80 34.42 -31.12
N GLN A 20 -18.03 33.86 -30.18
CA GLN A 20 -16.80 34.47 -29.69
C GLN A 20 -15.63 34.32 -30.68
N VAL A 21 -15.65 33.29 -31.53
CA VAL A 21 -14.65 33.07 -32.59
C VAL A 21 -14.85 34.06 -33.75
N CYS A 22 -16.09 34.38 -34.12
CA CYS A 22 -16.37 35.29 -35.25
C CYS A 22 -16.02 36.76 -34.99
N GLN A 23 -16.06 37.22 -33.72
CA GLN A 23 -15.73 38.62 -33.36
C GLN A 23 -14.23 38.95 -33.42
N LEU A 24 -13.35 37.95 -33.56
CA LEU A 24 -11.90 38.16 -33.72
C LEU A 24 -11.49 38.59 -35.14
N THR A 25 -12.42 38.57 -36.11
CA THR A 25 -12.10 38.82 -37.53
C THR A 25 -12.24 40.28 -37.99
N SER A 26 -12.71 41.20 -37.12
CA SER A 26 -12.88 42.62 -37.47
C SER A 26 -11.98 43.59 -36.68
N MET A 27 -11.00 43.09 -35.93
CA MET A 27 -10.03 43.96 -35.26
C MET A 27 -8.80 44.16 -36.14
N PRO A 28 -8.25 45.39 -36.25
CA PRO A 28 -6.96 45.59 -36.89
C PRO A 28 -5.93 44.70 -36.18
N PRO A 29 -4.94 44.12 -36.90
CA PRO A 29 -3.93 43.29 -36.27
C PRO A 29 -3.28 44.13 -35.17
N LYS A 30 -3.62 43.82 -33.92
CA LYS A 30 -3.00 44.45 -32.76
C LYS A 30 -1.55 44.07 -32.91
N LYS A 31 -0.69 45.03 -33.30
CA LYS A 31 0.75 44.80 -33.42
C LYS A 31 1.12 44.11 -32.11
N MET A 32 1.48 42.83 -32.18
CA MET A 32 1.91 42.11 -31.00
C MET A 32 2.99 43.00 -30.39
N PRO A 33 2.88 43.37 -29.10
CA PRO A 33 3.93 44.14 -28.47
C PRO A 33 5.23 43.41 -28.80
N ARG A 34 6.26 44.14 -29.26
CA ARG A 34 7.57 43.53 -29.52
C ARG A 34 7.84 42.64 -28.33
N ILE A 35 7.86 41.33 -28.57
CA ILE A 35 7.98 40.32 -27.53
C ILE A 35 9.21 40.74 -26.76
N ASP A 36 9.05 41.14 -25.51
CA ASP A 36 10.20 41.47 -24.70
C ASP A 36 10.93 40.15 -24.49
N LEU A 37 12.00 39.94 -25.24
CA LEU A 37 12.79 38.70 -25.23
C LEU A 37 13.27 38.40 -23.81
N ILE A 38 13.45 39.45 -23.00
CA ILE A 38 13.82 39.34 -21.59
C ILE A 38 12.65 38.75 -20.77
N GLU A 39 11.42 39.23 -20.98
CA GLU A 39 10.23 38.71 -20.29
C GLU A 39 9.93 37.26 -20.70
N LEU A 40 10.10 36.91 -21.97
CA LEU A 40 9.94 35.52 -22.42
C LEU A 40 11.01 34.61 -21.78
N ALA A 41 12.27 35.05 -21.75
CA ALA A 41 13.34 34.30 -21.10
C ALA A 41 13.04 34.06 -19.60
N ARG A 42 12.53 35.09 -18.91
CA ARG A 42 12.11 35.00 -17.49
C ARG A 42 10.99 33.99 -17.28
N GLN A 43 10.01 33.95 -18.19
CA GLN A 43 8.90 32.99 -18.12
C GLN A 43 9.37 31.54 -18.32
N ILE A 44 10.29 31.31 -19.26
CA ILE A 44 10.88 29.99 -19.50
C ILE A 44 11.67 29.54 -18.27
N GLU A 45 12.50 30.43 -17.71
CA GLU A 45 13.27 30.15 -16.49
C GLU A 45 12.34 29.78 -15.32
N THR A 46 11.27 30.54 -15.12
CA THR A 46 10.26 30.26 -14.10
C THR A 46 9.58 28.91 -14.32
N ALA A 47 9.26 28.56 -15.57
CA ALA A 47 8.67 27.28 -15.91
C ALA A 47 9.63 26.11 -15.62
N ASP A 48 10.91 26.27 -15.94
CA ASP A 48 11.95 25.28 -15.64
C ASP A 48 12.12 25.07 -14.13
N GLU A 49 12.05 26.13 -13.32
CA GLU A 49 12.05 26.03 -11.86
C GLU A 49 10.87 25.22 -11.35
N PHE A 50 9.66 25.48 -11.86
CA PHE A 50 8.46 24.70 -11.50
C PHE A 50 8.58 23.24 -11.92
N ILE A 51 9.12 22.95 -13.11
CA ILE A 51 9.34 21.59 -13.58
C ILE A 51 10.35 20.88 -12.66
N LYS A 52 11.46 21.52 -12.34
CA LYS A 52 12.47 20.96 -11.41
C LYS A 52 11.87 20.68 -10.04
N ALA A 53 11.09 21.61 -9.48
CA ALA A 53 10.41 21.43 -8.20
C ALA A 53 9.41 20.27 -8.24
N ASN A 54 8.60 20.17 -9.31
CA ASN A 54 7.64 19.10 -9.50
C ASN A 54 8.31 17.72 -9.61
N VAL A 55 9.35 17.61 -10.45
CA VAL A 55 10.15 16.39 -10.60
C VAL A 55 10.76 15.99 -9.27
N SER A 56 11.35 16.94 -8.53
CA SER A 56 11.95 16.68 -7.22
C SER A 56 10.91 16.14 -6.22
N ASN A 57 9.74 16.77 -6.14
CA ASN A 57 8.65 16.32 -5.25
C ASN A 57 8.18 14.90 -5.60
N LYS A 58 8.03 14.58 -6.89
CA LYS A 58 7.63 13.24 -7.34
C LYS A 58 8.70 12.19 -7.03
N LEU A 59 9.97 12.52 -7.24
CA LEU A 59 11.09 11.62 -6.91
C LEU A 59 11.20 11.39 -5.41
N THR A 60 10.91 12.39 -4.57
CA THR A 60 10.85 12.22 -3.10
C THR A 60 9.80 11.19 -2.71
N VAL A 61 8.58 11.26 -3.26
CA VAL A 61 7.52 10.27 -2.99
C VAL A 61 7.95 8.86 -3.40
N ILE A 62 8.55 8.72 -4.59
CA ILE A 62 9.06 7.41 -5.06
C ILE A 62 10.16 6.90 -4.12
N ALA A 63 11.08 7.76 -3.70
CA ALA A 63 12.16 7.37 -2.79
C ALA A 63 11.61 6.88 -1.44
N GLU A 64 10.61 7.56 -0.88
CA GLU A 64 9.92 7.13 0.34
C GLU A 64 9.26 5.76 0.18
N GLN A 65 8.59 5.52 -0.95
CA GLN A 65 7.98 4.22 -1.26
C GLN A 65 9.04 3.12 -1.39
N VAL A 66 10.15 3.38 -2.07
CA VAL A 66 11.26 2.42 -2.18
C VAL A 66 11.84 2.10 -0.80
N GLN A 67 12.06 3.10 0.04
CA GLN A 67 12.53 2.87 1.41
C GLN A 67 11.54 2.06 2.24
N PHE A 68 10.24 2.30 2.06
CA PHE A 68 9.20 1.52 2.71
C PHE A 68 9.22 0.05 2.26
N LEU A 69 9.30 -0.21 0.96
CA LEU A 69 9.41 -1.56 0.41
C LEU A 69 10.69 -2.27 0.88
N GLN A 70 11.81 -1.57 0.94
CA GLN A 70 13.06 -2.12 1.49
C GLN A 70 12.87 -2.55 2.94
N LYS A 71 12.27 -1.71 3.79
CA LYS A 71 11.98 -2.06 5.19
C LYS A 71 11.04 -3.26 5.30
N GLN A 72 10.04 -3.36 4.43
CA GLN A 72 9.15 -4.53 4.39
C GLN A 72 9.91 -5.80 4.01
N ALA A 73 10.74 -5.76 2.97
CA ALA A 73 11.55 -6.90 2.54
C ALA A 73 12.49 -7.39 3.65
N HIS A 74 13.16 -6.47 4.36
CA HIS A 74 14.02 -6.82 5.50
C HIS A 74 13.24 -7.56 6.60
N ARG A 75 12.06 -7.05 6.98
CA ARG A 75 11.22 -7.71 8.00
C ARG A 75 10.81 -9.12 7.58
N ILE A 76 10.41 -9.31 6.32
CA ILE A 76 10.03 -10.63 5.80
C ILE A 76 11.22 -11.59 5.90
N LEU A 77 12.43 -11.14 5.59
CA LEU A 77 13.64 -11.97 5.69
C LEU A 77 13.97 -12.33 7.14
N GLU A 78 13.90 -11.36 8.06
CA GLU A 78 14.10 -11.61 9.50
C GLU A 78 13.09 -12.61 10.06
N GLU A 79 11.80 -12.44 9.70
CA GLU A 79 10.74 -13.37 10.07
C GLU A 79 10.99 -14.76 9.48
N ALA A 80 11.37 -14.87 8.21
CA ALA A 80 11.68 -16.15 7.58
C ALA A 80 12.87 -16.85 8.25
N GLN A 81 13.94 -16.12 8.59
CA GLN A 81 15.09 -16.66 9.31
C GLN A 81 14.71 -17.14 10.71
N LEU A 82 13.95 -16.35 11.46
CA LEU A 82 13.45 -16.72 12.78
C LEU A 82 12.57 -17.97 12.69
N ASN A 83 11.58 -17.97 11.80
CA ASN A 83 10.68 -19.10 11.60
C ASN A 83 11.46 -20.37 11.23
N SER A 84 12.43 -20.26 10.32
CA SER A 84 13.30 -21.38 9.95
C SER A 84 14.07 -21.92 11.15
N ARG A 85 14.76 -21.05 11.92
CA ARG A 85 15.51 -21.44 13.12
C ARG A 85 14.62 -22.15 14.14
N LEU A 86 13.43 -21.62 14.42
CA LEU A 86 12.48 -22.21 15.38
C LEU A 86 11.90 -23.53 14.86
N HIS A 87 11.61 -23.64 13.57
CA HIS A 87 11.17 -24.92 12.99
C HIS A 87 12.23 -26.01 13.11
N HIS A 88 13.51 -25.67 12.91
CA HIS A 88 14.64 -26.59 13.03
C HIS A 88 15.10 -26.87 14.47
N ALA A 89 14.68 -26.08 15.45
CA ALA A 89 15.02 -26.33 16.85
C ALA A 89 14.53 -27.72 17.29
N ALA A 90 15.39 -28.44 18.02
CA ALA A 90 15.15 -29.81 18.42
C ALA A 90 13.89 -29.91 19.31
N CYS A 91 13.12 -30.97 19.13
CA CYS A 91 11.84 -31.11 19.80
C CYS A 91 11.47 -32.60 19.96
N ASN A 92 11.07 -32.99 21.17
CA ASN A 92 10.67 -34.36 21.50
C ASN A 92 9.15 -34.58 21.37
N PHE A 93 8.42 -33.58 20.87
CA PHE A 93 6.96 -33.61 20.75
C PHE A 93 6.52 -33.07 19.39
N LYS A 94 5.29 -33.39 19.01
CA LYS A 94 4.67 -32.79 17.82
C LYS A 94 4.23 -31.37 18.16
N LYS A 95 4.69 -30.40 17.36
CA LYS A 95 4.27 -29.00 17.45
C LYS A 95 2.82 -28.87 16.97
N VAL A 96 1.97 -28.22 17.76
CA VAL A 96 0.54 -28.04 17.51
C VAL A 96 0.24 -26.53 17.49
N PRO A 97 -0.35 -25.99 16.41
CA PRO A 97 -0.77 -24.60 16.37
C PRO A 97 -1.68 -24.21 17.55
N GLY A 98 -1.54 -22.97 18.02
CA GLY A 98 -2.20 -22.43 19.20
C GLY A 98 -1.45 -22.67 20.51
N SER A 99 -0.47 -23.58 20.54
CA SER A 99 0.33 -23.86 21.74
C SER A 99 1.55 -22.96 21.86
N THR A 100 1.91 -22.60 23.10
CA THR A 100 3.12 -21.86 23.42
C THR A 100 4.23 -22.81 23.86
N TYR A 101 5.42 -22.59 23.31
CA TYR A 101 6.62 -23.38 23.54
C TYR A 101 7.76 -22.49 24.01
N TYR A 102 8.67 -23.04 24.79
CA TYR A 102 9.78 -22.31 25.42
C TYR A 102 11.10 -22.84 24.89
N LEU A 103 11.89 -21.95 24.28
CA LEU A 103 13.17 -22.27 23.66
C LEU A 103 14.29 -22.18 24.71
N TYR A 104 15.11 -23.22 24.76
CA TYR A 104 16.26 -23.32 25.64
C TYR A 104 17.51 -23.72 24.89
N ARG A 105 18.68 -23.41 25.45
CA ARG A 105 19.99 -23.84 24.96
C ARG A 105 20.68 -24.75 25.97
N ARG A 106 21.06 -25.94 25.52
CA ARG A 106 21.87 -26.88 26.30
C ARG A 106 23.31 -26.36 26.44
N GLN A 107 24.05 -26.89 27.41
CA GLN A 107 25.50 -26.64 27.52
C GLN A 107 26.29 -27.02 26.25
N SER A 108 25.78 -27.97 25.45
CA SER A 108 26.35 -28.33 24.14
C SER A 108 26.15 -27.26 23.05
N GLY A 109 25.36 -26.22 23.31
CA GLY A 109 24.97 -25.19 22.34
C GLY A 109 23.71 -25.53 21.54
N GLN A 110 23.19 -26.75 21.64
CA GLN A 110 21.98 -27.14 20.91
C GLN A 110 20.73 -26.44 21.47
N GLU A 111 19.96 -25.82 20.56
CA GLU A 111 18.67 -25.21 20.87
C GLU A 111 17.55 -26.24 20.78
N TYR A 112 16.63 -26.22 21.75
CA TYR A 112 15.49 -27.14 21.80
C TYR A 112 14.26 -26.50 22.44
N PHE A 113 13.09 -26.97 22.04
CA PHE A 113 11.81 -26.55 22.62
C PHE A 113 11.37 -27.45 23.77
N SER A 114 10.78 -26.82 24.79
CA SER A 114 10.05 -27.44 25.90
C SER A 114 8.63 -26.86 25.99
N MET A 115 7.71 -27.59 26.62
CA MET A 115 6.40 -27.05 27.03
C MET A 115 6.43 -26.40 28.42
N ILE A 116 7.50 -26.62 29.19
CA ILE A 116 7.66 -26.14 30.56
C ILE A 116 8.27 -24.73 30.54
N LYS A 117 7.65 -23.78 31.24
CA LYS A 117 8.17 -22.39 31.35
C LYS A 117 9.38 -22.31 32.26
N PRO A 118 10.27 -21.29 32.13
CA PRO A 118 11.43 -21.12 33.00
C PRO A 118 11.10 -21.17 34.49
N GLU A 119 9.97 -20.60 34.89
CA GLU A 119 9.50 -20.52 36.27
C GLU A 119 8.98 -21.87 36.81
N GLU A 120 8.62 -22.79 35.92
CA GLU A 120 8.04 -24.09 36.25
C GLU A 120 9.09 -25.20 36.37
N TRP A 121 10.36 -24.94 36.03
CA TRP A 121 11.45 -25.92 36.14
C TRP A 121 11.87 -26.24 37.59
N GLY A 122 11.35 -25.51 38.58
CA GLY A 122 11.71 -25.68 39.99
C GLY A 122 13.07 -25.10 40.33
N VAL A 123 13.83 -25.77 41.20
CA VAL A 123 14.98 -25.18 41.92
C VAL A 123 16.11 -24.71 40.99
N GLN A 124 16.30 -25.31 39.82
CA GLN A 124 17.17 -24.77 38.77
C GLN A 124 16.67 -25.21 37.39
N CYS A 125 16.34 -24.24 36.52
CA CYS A 125 16.24 -24.53 35.09
C CYS A 125 17.64 -24.90 34.59
N PRO A 126 17.89 -26.12 34.10
CA PRO A 126 19.25 -26.59 33.82
C PRO A 126 19.87 -25.94 32.58
N HIS A 127 19.08 -25.19 31.80
CA HIS A 127 19.45 -24.70 30.48
C HIS A 127 19.12 -23.21 30.32
N GLU A 128 19.91 -22.51 29.50
CA GLU A 128 19.73 -21.09 29.21
C GLU A 128 18.38 -20.86 28.52
N PHE A 129 17.55 -19.97 29.06
CA PHE A 129 16.27 -19.61 28.45
C PHE A 129 16.47 -18.55 27.35
N LEU A 130 15.96 -18.84 26.15
CA LEU A 130 16.10 -17.94 24.99
C LEU A 130 14.83 -17.17 24.64
N GLY A 131 13.64 -17.70 24.99
CA GLY A 131 12.37 -17.03 24.70
C GLY A 131 11.18 -17.98 24.65
N GLY A 132 9.98 -17.44 24.79
CA GLY A 132 8.72 -18.16 24.58
C GLY A 132 8.12 -17.81 23.22
N TYR A 133 7.52 -18.77 22.54
CA TYR A 133 6.93 -18.59 21.21
C TYR A 133 5.66 -19.42 21.06
N ARG A 134 4.60 -18.81 20.54
CA ARG A 134 3.38 -19.51 20.14
C ARG A 134 3.45 -19.87 18.66
N LEU A 135 3.15 -21.14 18.35
CA LEU A 135 2.97 -21.57 16.97
C LEU A 135 1.59 -21.14 16.49
N GLU A 136 1.52 -20.40 15.40
CA GLU A 136 0.27 -19.92 14.81
C GLU A 136 -0.29 -20.93 13.79
N SER A 137 -1.54 -20.72 13.36
CA SER A 137 -2.22 -21.59 12.38
C SER A 137 -1.54 -21.61 11.01
N ASP A 138 -0.89 -20.51 10.63
CA ASP A 138 -0.12 -20.33 9.39
C ASP A 138 1.33 -20.84 9.50
N GLN A 139 1.66 -21.57 10.57
CA GLN A 139 3.01 -22.07 10.87
C GLN A 139 4.06 -20.98 11.17
N THR A 140 3.64 -19.73 11.39
CA THR A 140 4.53 -18.68 11.90
C THR A 140 4.67 -18.78 13.41
N TRP A 141 5.75 -18.19 13.93
CA TRP A 141 6.01 -18.11 15.37
C TRP A 141 5.80 -16.69 15.88
N THR A 142 4.98 -16.56 16.91
CA THR A 142 4.78 -15.28 17.61
C THR A 142 5.50 -15.32 18.96
N PRO A 143 6.43 -14.39 19.25
CA PRO A 143 7.05 -14.28 20.56
C PRO A 143 6.02 -14.10 21.67
N ALA A 144 6.27 -14.67 22.85
CA ALA A 144 5.32 -14.71 23.96
C ALA A 144 4.83 -13.31 24.38
N GLU A 145 5.73 -12.33 24.38
CA GLU A 145 5.46 -10.92 24.66
C GLU A 145 4.56 -10.24 23.62
N ALA A 146 4.51 -10.76 22.39
CA ALA A 146 3.72 -10.22 21.29
C ALA A 146 2.34 -10.89 21.14
N ILE A 147 2.09 -12.01 21.83
CA ILE A 147 0.85 -12.81 21.70
C ILE A 147 -0.40 -11.96 21.94
N GLU A 148 -0.46 -11.22 23.05
CA GLU A 148 -1.65 -10.43 23.40
C GLU A 148 -1.92 -9.31 22.39
N LYS A 149 -0.85 -8.66 21.91
CA LYS A 149 -0.96 -7.64 20.88
C LYS A 149 -1.49 -8.24 19.58
N LYS A 150 -0.95 -9.38 19.16
CA LYS A 150 -1.39 -10.10 17.95
C LYS A 150 -2.84 -10.56 18.06
N ASN A 151 -3.25 -11.09 19.22
CA ASN A 151 -4.65 -11.48 19.46
C ASN A 151 -5.59 -10.28 19.31
N ARG A 152 -5.30 -9.15 19.96
CA ARG A 152 -6.10 -7.92 19.83
C ARG A 152 -6.17 -7.42 18.39
N GLN A 153 -5.07 -7.48 17.65
CA GLN A 153 -5.03 -7.11 16.23
C GLN A 153 -5.89 -8.07 15.40
N MET A 154 -5.78 -9.38 15.62
CA MET A 154 -6.56 -10.39 14.92
C MET A 154 -8.06 -10.27 15.21
N GLU A 155 -8.44 -9.99 16.45
CA GLU A 155 -9.81 -9.70 16.83
C GLU A 155 -10.35 -8.45 16.14
N ALA A 156 -9.54 -7.38 16.07
CA ALA A 156 -9.93 -6.16 15.36
C ALA A 156 -10.14 -6.41 13.86
N LEU A 157 -9.22 -7.15 13.23
CA LEU A 157 -9.35 -7.55 11.82
C LEU A 157 -10.56 -8.45 11.59
N SER A 158 -10.80 -9.42 12.48
CA SER A 158 -11.96 -10.30 12.43
C SER A 158 -13.28 -9.52 12.50
N ARG A 159 -13.37 -8.52 13.39
CA ARG A 159 -14.54 -7.62 13.44
C ARG A 159 -14.73 -6.89 12.10
N ILE A 160 -13.68 -6.29 11.55
CA ILE A 160 -13.77 -5.58 10.26
C ILE A 160 -14.19 -6.55 9.14
N ALA A 161 -13.59 -7.75 9.09
CA ALA A 161 -13.89 -8.78 8.10
C ALA A 161 -15.35 -9.27 8.16
N GLN A 162 -15.90 -9.40 9.38
CA GLN A 162 -17.31 -9.73 9.60
C GLN A 162 -18.23 -8.63 9.08
N PHE A 163 -17.85 -7.35 9.24
CA PHE A 163 -18.58 -6.23 8.67
C PHE A 163 -18.43 -6.10 7.14
N SER A 164 -17.33 -6.57 6.56
CA SER A 164 -17.11 -6.56 5.10
C SER A 164 -17.73 -7.75 4.36
N CYS A 165 -18.44 -8.66 5.04
CA CYS A 165 -19.33 -9.64 4.40
C CYS A 165 -20.60 -8.92 3.89
N TRP A 166 -20.43 -8.00 2.94
CA TRP A 166 -21.52 -7.32 2.25
C TRP A 166 -21.30 -7.44 0.74
N LYS A 167 -22.20 -8.23 0.15
CA LYS A 167 -22.52 -8.37 -1.28
C LYS A 167 -22.10 -7.16 -2.13
N GLN A 168 -21.04 -7.29 -2.92
CA GLN A 168 -20.90 -6.61 -4.21
C GLN A 168 -20.28 -7.59 -5.20
N GLU A 169 -20.91 -7.74 -6.37
CA GLU A 169 -20.39 -8.54 -7.48
C GLU A 169 -19.05 -7.95 -7.97
N PRO A 170 -18.03 -8.78 -8.25
CA PRO A 170 -16.70 -8.29 -8.61
C PRO A 170 -16.56 -7.73 -10.05
N MET A 171 -17.64 -7.51 -10.80
CA MET A 171 -17.53 -7.14 -12.22
C MET A 171 -17.36 -5.63 -12.51
N ALA A 172 -17.52 -4.73 -11.54
CA ALA A 172 -17.53 -3.30 -11.84
C ALA A 172 -16.13 -2.66 -12.12
N ILE A 173 -15.02 -3.38 -11.91
CA ILE A 173 -13.66 -2.81 -12.09
C ILE A 173 -13.06 -3.18 -13.46
N THR A 174 -13.47 -4.27 -14.09
CA THR A 174 -12.98 -4.62 -15.44
C THR A 174 -13.71 -3.89 -16.56
N ASP A 175 -14.95 -3.43 -16.32
CA ASP A 175 -15.76 -2.79 -17.36
C ASP A 175 -15.41 -1.31 -17.60
N ALA A 176 -14.59 -0.69 -16.73
CA ALA A 176 -14.15 0.70 -16.88
C ALA A 176 -12.82 0.86 -17.65
N PHE A 177 -12.13 -0.23 -17.97
CA PHE A 177 -10.82 -0.19 -18.66
C PHE A 177 -10.85 -0.78 -20.07
N MET A 178 -12.02 -1.21 -20.54
CA MET A 178 -12.25 -1.81 -21.87
C MET A 178 -13.61 -1.38 -22.44
N GLN A 179 -13.87 -0.08 -22.52
CA GLN A 179 -14.88 0.46 -23.43
C GLN A 179 -14.21 1.55 -24.29
N GLU A 180 -14.42 1.39 -25.60
CA GLU A 180 -13.75 2.03 -26.75
C GLU A 180 -13.73 3.56 -26.75
#